data_AF-A0A2S0RHK9-F1
#
_entry.id   AF-A0A2S0RHK9-F1
#
_cell.length_a   1.000
_cell.length_b   1.000
_cell.length_c   1.000
_cell.angle_alpha   90.00
_cell.angle_beta   90.00
_cell.angle_gamma   90.00
#
_symmetry.space_group_name_H-M   'P 1'
#
loop_
_entity.id
_entity.type
_entity.pdbx_description
1 polymer ?
#
loop_
_entity_poly.entity_id
_entity_poly.type
_entity_poly.pdbx_seq_one_letter_code
_entity_poly.pdbx_strand_id
1 'polypeptide(L)'
;MSSREYSVPKAATDVKPPDVTCNIGAPDVKELYMKQFISLLLVLFSTCVFGQNDSINTPEILLRKAKSDSYYKLLDSINTYYDSKTEKQADEMIKNESLKSLVYYDQLIKEFPNSELVFDALYNKAQITYAYLDADSAYKTFLEAIKFNTKKTAFKHKAFRALAGIEIDRKNYNQAIQYLDESSKYPIYIDCGVQWEVDTSQLRNMYTECFDGLREKKN
;
A
#
# COMPACT_ATOMS: atom_id res chain seq x y z
N MET A 1 -15.62 46.89 -29.14
CA MET A 1 -14.24 47.32 -28.79
C MET A 1 -14.29 48.83 -28.61
N SER A 2 -14.31 49.30 -27.37
CA SER A 2 -14.50 50.71 -27.02
C SER A 2 -13.22 51.23 -26.37
N SER A 3 -12.48 52.03 -27.12
CA SER A 3 -11.27 52.74 -26.72
C SER A 3 -11.65 53.93 -25.85
N ARG A 4 -11.29 53.86 -24.56
CA ARG A 4 -11.41 55.01 -23.65
C ARG A 4 -10.11 55.81 -23.67
N GLU A 5 -10.21 57.02 -24.17
CA GLU A 5 -9.24 58.10 -24.00
C GLU A 5 -9.20 58.50 -22.52
N TYR A 6 -8.00 58.58 -21.94
CA TYR A 6 -7.79 59.14 -20.61
C TYR A 6 -6.95 60.42 -20.74
N SER A 7 -7.53 61.50 -20.23
CA SER A 7 -6.98 62.85 -20.15
C SER A 7 -5.84 62.95 -19.13
N VAL A 8 -4.74 63.57 -19.54
CA VAL A 8 -3.55 63.85 -18.72
C VAL A 8 -3.79 65.07 -17.82
N PRO A 9 -3.60 64.98 -16.49
CA PRO A 9 -3.60 66.15 -15.61
C PRO A 9 -2.25 66.87 -15.59
N LYS A 10 -2.34 68.21 -15.56
CA LYS A 10 -1.26 69.20 -15.49
C LYS A 10 -0.40 69.07 -14.23
N ALA A 11 0.90 69.29 -14.43
CA ALA A 11 1.95 69.40 -13.42
C ALA A 11 1.65 70.46 -12.34
N ALA A 12 1.90 70.09 -11.08
CA ALA A 12 2.10 71.01 -9.97
C ALA A 12 3.60 71.11 -9.68
N THR A 13 4.10 72.34 -9.76
CA THR A 13 5.46 72.78 -9.45
C THR A 13 5.67 72.93 -7.94
N ASP A 14 6.95 72.94 -7.56
CA ASP A 14 7.53 73.36 -6.28
C ASP A 14 7.41 72.40 -5.07
N VAL A 15 8.37 71.45 -5.02
CA VAL A 15 8.83 70.88 -3.75
C VAL A 15 10.32 71.23 -3.59
N LYS A 16 10.60 72.00 -2.54
CA LYS A 16 11.93 72.40 -2.09
C LYS A 16 12.73 71.15 -1.69
N PRO A 17 13.99 70.99 -2.12
CA PRO A 17 14.79 69.83 -1.74
C PRO A 17 15.05 69.85 -0.22
N PRO A 18 14.91 68.71 0.47
CA PRO A 18 15.35 68.59 1.86
C PRO A 18 16.87 68.66 1.92
N ASP A 19 17.40 69.42 2.88
CA ASP A 19 18.82 69.43 3.23
C ASP A 19 19.24 68.03 3.69
N VAL A 20 19.97 67.33 2.83
CA VAL A 20 20.60 66.05 3.14
C VAL A 20 21.97 66.32 3.74
N THR A 21 22.04 66.42 5.06
CA THR A 21 23.31 66.32 5.78
C THR A 21 23.74 64.86 5.83
N CYS A 22 24.67 64.48 4.95
CA CYS A 22 25.35 63.18 4.96
C CYS A 22 26.29 63.08 6.18
N ASN A 23 25.77 62.62 7.32
CA ASN A 23 26.61 62.01 8.36
C ASN A 23 26.97 60.59 7.92
N ILE A 24 28.02 60.46 7.11
CA ILE A 24 28.66 59.16 6.84
C ILE A 24 29.52 58.84 8.05
N GLY A 25 28.89 58.38 9.13
CA GLY A 25 29.57 57.55 10.10
C GLY A 25 29.92 56.26 9.38
N ALA A 26 31.21 56.06 9.08
CA ALA A 26 31.69 54.80 8.52
C ALA A 26 31.24 53.68 9.48
N PRO A 27 30.35 52.76 9.06
CA PRO A 27 29.99 51.65 9.92
C PRO A 27 31.25 50.84 10.16
N ASP A 28 31.54 50.57 11.44
CA ASP A 28 32.66 49.73 11.84
C ASP A 28 32.56 48.43 11.05
N VAL A 29 33.55 48.19 10.19
CA VAL A 29 33.55 47.12 9.18
C VAL A 29 33.29 45.77 9.84
N LYS A 30 33.68 45.61 11.11
CA LYS A 30 33.42 44.42 11.92
C LYS A 30 31.93 44.15 12.15
N GLU A 31 31.11 45.19 12.33
CA GLU A 31 29.68 45.05 12.60
C GLU A 31 28.91 44.63 11.35
N LEU A 32 29.37 45.05 10.16
CA LEU A 32 28.77 44.69 8.88
C LEU A 32 29.03 43.21 8.53
N TYR A 33 30.26 42.74 8.73
CA TYR A 33 30.61 41.33 8.52
C TYR A 33 29.88 40.41 9.51
N MET A 34 29.70 40.84 10.77
CA MET A 34 28.98 40.05 11.77
C MET A 34 27.49 39.91 11.44
N LYS A 35 26.83 40.98 10.96
CA LYS A 35 25.41 40.92 10.53
C LYS A 35 25.21 40.05 9.29
N GLN A 36 26.11 40.14 8.30
CA GLN A 36 26.06 39.26 7.13
C GLN A 36 26.30 37.79 7.50
N PHE A 37 27.24 37.51 8.42
CA PHE A 37 27.50 36.16 8.87
C PHE A 37 26.31 35.55 9.62
N ILE A 38 25.66 36.32 10.51
CA ILE A 38 24.45 35.89 11.24
C ILE A 38 23.28 35.65 10.27
N SER A 39 23.11 36.53 9.27
CA SER A 39 22.06 36.35 8.25
C SER A 39 22.30 35.09 7.41
N LEU A 40 23.56 34.80 7.04
CA LEU A 40 23.92 33.61 6.27
C LEU A 40 23.76 32.33 7.12
N LEU A 41 24.08 32.41 8.41
CA LEU A 41 23.89 31.33 9.38
C LEU A 41 22.40 31.01 9.56
N LEU A 42 21.53 32.02 9.67
CA LEU A 42 20.08 31.84 9.78
C LEU A 42 19.47 31.19 8.53
N VAL A 43 19.95 31.57 7.33
CA VAL A 43 19.52 30.94 6.07
C VAL A 43 19.97 29.48 6.02
N LEU A 44 21.22 29.18 6.41
CA LEU A 44 21.73 27.80 6.46
C LEU A 44 20.98 26.93 7.48
N PHE A 45 20.67 27.44 8.68
CA PHE A 45 19.88 26.70 9.67
C PHE A 45 18.44 26.45 9.22
N SER A 46 17.83 27.35 8.44
CA SER A 46 16.47 27.12 7.91
C SER A 46 16.38 25.92 6.96
N THR A 47 17.48 25.59 6.26
CA THR A 47 17.51 24.44 5.35
C THR A 47 17.82 23.11 6.05
N CYS A 48 18.30 23.12 7.29
CA CYS A 48 18.61 21.89 8.04
C CYS A 48 17.37 21.26 8.72
N VAL A 49 16.26 21.99 8.87
CA VAL A 49 15.06 21.49 9.58
C VAL A 49 14.16 20.60 8.70
N PHE A 50 14.34 20.60 7.37
CA PHE A 50 13.59 19.74 6.45
C PHE A 50 14.30 18.42 6.08
N GLY A 51 15.43 18.10 6.72
CA GLY A 51 16.31 17.00 6.31
C GLY A 51 16.05 15.61 6.89
N GLN A 52 15.25 15.47 7.95
CA GLN A 52 15.06 14.19 8.65
C GLN A 52 13.67 14.12 9.32
N ASN A 53 12.58 14.11 8.53
CA ASN A 53 11.33 13.60 9.10
C ASN A 53 11.22 12.13 8.74
N ASP A 54 11.61 11.29 9.70
CA ASP A 54 11.42 9.85 9.65
C ASP A 54 10.01 9.52 9.16
N SER A 55 9.97 8.62 8.19
CA SER A 55 8.83 8.18 7.41
C SER A 55 7.47 8.32 8.10
N ILE A 56 6.66 9.29 7.69
CA ILE A 56 5.22 9.24 7.98
C ILE A 56 4.72 7.95 7.32
N ASN A 57 4.32 6.96 8.12
CA ASN A 57 3.73 5.74 7.61
C ASN A 57 2.37 6.09 7.01
N THR A 58 2.31 6.28 5.70
CA THR A 58 1.02 6.35 4.98
C THR A 58 0.55 4.92 4.66
N PRO A 59 -0.76 4.71 4.37
CA PRO A 59 -1.26 3.41 3.93
C PRO A 59 -0.46 2.81 2.76
N GLU A 60 -0.09 3.65 1.79
CA GLU A 60 0.67 3.26 0.60
C GLU A 60 2.08 2.83 0.95
N ILE A 61 2.73 3.52 1.89
CA ILE A 61 4.08 3.19 2.36
C ILE A 61 4.05 1.87 3.13
N LEU A 62 3.07 1.65 4.01
CA LEU A 62 2.92 0.39 4.74
C LEU A 62 2.64 -0.77 3.80
N LEU A 63 1.72 -0.61 2.85
CA LEU A 63 1.44 -1.64 1.85
C LEU A 63 2.66 -1.93 0.98
N ARG A 64 3.43 -0.89 0.61
CA ARG A 64 4.67 -1.06 -0.15
C ARG A 64 5.70 -1.83 0.65
N LYS A 65 5.97 -1.47 1.91
CA LYS A 65 6.90 -2.19 2.81
C LYS A 65 6.52 -3.67 2.93
N ALA A 66 5.23 -3.94 3.13
CA ALA A 66 4.71 -5.31 3.20
C ALA A 66 4.97 -6.12 1.93
N LYS A 67 4.85 -5.50 0.75
CA LYS A 67 5.09 -6.16 -0.55
C LYS A 67 6.56 -6.22 -0.97
N SER A 68 7.34 -5.17 -0.72
CA SER A 68 8.71 -5.02 -1.23
C SER A 68 9.70 -5.93 -0.53
N ASP A 69 9.59 -6.07 0.80
CA ASP A 69 10.52 -6.88 1.59
C ASP A 69 10.39 -8.37 1.23
N SER A 70 9.18 -8.80 0.86
CA SER A 70 8.89 -10.16 0.39
C SER A 70 9.35 -10.38 -1.07
N TYR A 71 9.07 -9.44 -1.98
CA TYR A 71 9.22 -9.66 -3.42
C TYR A 71 10.66 -9.55 -3.96
N TYR A 72 11.42 -8.51 -3.57
CA TYR A 72 12.74 -8.26 -4.18
C TYR A 72 13.82 -9.25 -3.72
N LYS A 73 13.70 -9.79 -2.51
CA LYS A 73 14.63 -10.81 -1.98
C LYS A 73 14.33 -12.22 -2.51
N LEU A 74 13.04 -12.52 -2.75
CA LEU A 74 12.61 -13.73 -3.45
C LEU A 74 13.24 -13.79 -4.86
N LEU A 75 13.15 -12.69 -5.61
CA LEU A 75 13.71 -12.59 -6.97
C LEU A 75 15.24 -12.77 -7.00
N ASP A 76 15.92 -12.25 -5.98
CA ASP A 76 17.38 -12.40 -5.84
C ASP A 76 17.76 -13.86 -5.57
N SER A 77 17.02 -14.55 -4.67
CA SER A 77 17.25 -15.96 -4.33
C SER A 77 16.98 -16.94 -5.49
N ILE A 78 15.96 -16.67 -6.33
CA ILE A 78 15.60 -17.55 -7.46
C ILE A 78 16.64 -17.44 -8.59
N ASN A 79 17.19 -16.24 -8.82
CA ASN A 79 18.12 -16.01 -9.92
C ASN A 79 19.53 -16.56 -9.66
N THR A 80 19.88 -16.93 -8.42
CA THR A 80 21.26 -17.32 -8.10
C THR A 80 21.53 -18.82 -8.14
N TYR A 81 20.59 -19.74 -7.84
CA TYR A 81 20.95 -21.15 -7.63
C TYR A 81 19.78 -22.15 -7.82
N TYR A 82 19.96 -23.16 -8.68
CA TYR A 82 19.00 -24.25 -8.93
C TYR A 82 19.61 -25.61 -8.50
N ASP A 83 19.57 -25.93 -7.20
CA ASP A 83 19.64 -27.31 -6.69
C ASP A 83 18.52 -27.56 -5.64
N SER A 84 18.19 -28.82 -5.35
CA SER A 84 17.07 -29.16 -4.43
C SER A 84 17.32 -28.81 -2.96
N LYS A 85 18.59 -28.62 -2.56
CA LYS A 85 18.97 -28.11 -1.24
C LYS A 85 18.77 -26.59 -1.18
N THR A 86 18.96 -25.88 -2.29
CA THR A 86 18.69 -24.44 -2.39
C THR A 86 17.19 -24.13 -2.46
N GLU A 87 16.36 -25.04 -2.97
CA GLU A 87 14.89 -24.91 -2.96
C GLU A 87 14.33 -24.80 -1.53
N LYS A 88 14.70 -25.71 -0.62
CA LYS A 88 14.25 -25.64 0.78
C LYS A 88 14.70 -24.36 1.49
N GLN A 89 15.93 -23.93 1.20
CA GLN A 89 16.46 -22.68 1.77
C GLN A 89 15.69 -21.47 1.23
N ALA A 90 15.36 -21.47 -0.07
CA ALA A 90 14.52 -20.45 -0.66
C ALA A 90 13.13 -20.44 0.00
N ASP A 91 12.47 -21.59 0.13
CA ASP A 91 11.15 -21.68 0.79
C ASP A 91 11.16 -21.14 2.22
N GLU A 92 12.20 -21.46 2.99
CA GLU A 92 12.38 -20.92 4.35
C GLU A 92 12.58 -19.40 4.34
N MET A 93 13.38 -18.86 3.41
CA MET A 93 13.54 -17.42 3.26
C MET A 93 12.22 -16.73 2.88
N ILE A 94 11.47 -17.31 1.93
CA ILE A 94 10.18 -16.82 1.47
C ILE A 94 9.18 -16.79 2.62
N LYS A 95 9.10 -17.89 3.37
CA LYS A 95 8.28 -17.98 4.58
C LYS A 95 8.65 -16.90 5.58
N ASN A 96 9.93 -16.74 5.89
CA ASN A 96 10.40 -15.77 6.88
C ASN A 96 10.10 -14.32 6.47
N GLU A 97 10.34 -13.94 5.21
CA GLU A 97 10.01 -12.59 4.73
C GLU A 97 8.50 -12.37 4.63
N SER A 98 7.72 -13.39 4.25
CA SER A 98 6.26 -13.32 4.26
C SER A 98 5.73 -13.07 5.68
N LEU A 99 6.25 -13.78 6.68
CA LEU A 99 5.87 -13.58 8.08
C LEU A 99 6.22 -12.19 8.60
N LYS A 100 7.37 -11.61 8.20
CA LYS A 100 7.73 -10.22 8.56
C LYS A 100 6.72 -9.21 8.02
N SER A 101 6.17 -9.44 6.83
CA SER A 101 5.20 -8.53 6.22
C SER A 101 3.90 -8.36 7.02
N LEU A 102 3.55 -9.34 7.86
CA LEU A 102 2.35 -9.31 8.71
C LEU A 102 2.31 -8.07 9.61
N VAL A 103 3.46 -7.66 10.15
CA VAL A 103 3.57 -6.46 11.02
C VAL A 103 3.08 -5.21 10.30
N TYR A 104 3.43 -5.05 9.02
CA TYR A 104 3.01 -3.89 8.23
C TYR A 104 1.54 -3.95 7.83
N TYR A 105 1.01 -5.14 7.54
CA TYR A 105 -0.42 -5.31 7.29
C TYR A 105 -1.24 -4.99 8.53
N ASP A 106 -0.83 -5.49 9.71
CA ASP A 106 -1.48 -5.19 10.99
C ASP A 106 -1.46 -3.70 11.30
N GLN A 107 -0.33 -3.05 11.07
CA GLN A 107 -0.21 -1.60 11.25
C GLN A 107 -1.16 -0.85 10.30
N LEU A 108 -1.22 -1.23 9.02
CA LEU A 108 -2.10 -0.60 8.03
C LEU A 108 -3.57 -0.73 8.43
N ILE A 109 -4.00 -1.94 8.80
CA ILE A 109 -5.39 -2.23 9.21
C ILE A 109 -5.76 -1.42 10.46
N LYS A 110 -4.84 -1.32 11.42
CA LYS A 110 -5.07 -0.64 12.71
C LYS A 110 -5.07 0.87 12.60
N GLU A 111 -4.08 1.44 11.91
CA GLU A 111 -3.87 2.90 11.85
C GLU A 111 -4.75 3.56 10.77
N PHE A 112 -5.11 2.81 9.73
CA PHE A 112 -5.85 3.34 8.57
C PHE A 112 -7.08 2.49 8.21
N PRO A 113 -8.01 2.21 9.14
CA PRO A 113 -9.10 1.25 8.95
C PRO A 113 -10.08 1.61 7.81
N ASN A 114 -10.13 2.88 7.40
CA ASN A 114 -10.98 3.37 6.31
C ASN A 114 -10.25 3.45 4.96
N SER A 115 -8.96 3.11 4.88
CA SER A 115 -8.22 3.12 3.64
C SER A 115 -8.72 2.02 2.70
N GLU A 116 -8.84 2.32 1.40
CA GLU A 116 -9.16 1.30 0.39
C GLU A 116 -8.12 0.17 0.33
N LEU A 117 -6.91 0.40 0.87
CA LEU A 117 -5.81 -0.58 0.93
C LEU A 117 -5.97 -1.59 2.06
N VAL A 118 -6.88 -1.36 3.02
CA VAL A 118 -7.16 -2.31 4.11
C VAL A 118 -7.63 -3.64 3.57
N PHE A 119 -8.40 -3.62 2.49
CA PHE A 119 -8.82 -4.85 1.83
C PHE A 119 -7.62 -5.67 1.32
N ASP A 120 -6.64 -5.05 0.67
CA ASP A 120 -5.41 -5.72 0.22
C ASP A 120 -4.61 -6.24 1.42
N ALA A 121 -4.52 -5.47 2.50
CA ALA A 121 -3.82 -5.88 3.70
C ALA A 121 -4.48 -7.11 4.34
N LEU A 122 -5.81 -7.10 4.52
CA LEU A 122 -6.57 -8.23 5.06
C LEU A 122 -6.42 -9.47 4.18
N TYR A 123 -6.59 -9.33 2.86
CA TYR A 123 -6.45 -10.46 1.94
C TYR A 123 -5.05 -11.08 1.97
N ASN A 124 -4.00 -10.25 1.87
CA ASN A 124 -2.62 -10.75 1.85
C ASN A 124 -2.20 -11.31 3.22
N LYS A 125 -2.61 -10.67 4.32
CA LYS A 125 -2.45 -11.21 5.67
C LYS A 125 -3.06 -12.60 5.76
N ALA A 126 -4.31 -12.76 5.35
CA ALA A 126 -5.01 -14.05 5.40
C ALA A 126 -4.29 -15.13 4.57
N GLN A 127 -3.80 -14.81 3.38
CA GLN A 127 -3.03 -15.74 2.54
C GLN A 127 -1.73 -16.21 3.23
N ILE A 128 -0.97 -15.29 3.82
CA ILE A 128 0.27 -15.62 4.54
C ILE A 128 -0.04 -16.46 5.78
N THR A 129 -1.06 -16.07 6.54
CA THR A 129 -1.51 -16.83 7.72
C THR A 129 -1.96 -18.23 7.32
N TYR A 130 -2.68 -18.39 6.21
CA TYR A 130 -3.11 -19.69 5.72
C TYR A 130 -1.93 -20.59 5.34
N ALA A 131 -0.96 -20.03 4.61
CA ALA A 131 0.18 -20.78 4.10
C ALA A 131 1.17 -21.19 5.19
N TYR A 132 1.38 -20.36 6.22
CA TYR A 132 2.53 -20.49 7.12
C TYR A 132 2.22 -20.54 8.61
N LEU A 133 0.99 -20.26 9.02
CA LEU A 133 0.59 -20.22 10.43
C LEU A 133 -0.53 -21.21 10.71
N ASP A 134 -1.79 -20.78 10.58
CA ASP A 134 -2.95 -21.59 10.94
C ASP A 134 -4.19 -21.21 10.11
N ALA A 135 -4.99 -22.23 9.78
CA ALA A 135 -6.16 -22.07 8.93
C ALA A 135 -7.32 -21.33 9.64
N ASP A 136 -7.42 -21.38 10.97
CA ASP A 136 -8.52 -20.76 11.72
C ASP A 136 -8.40 -19.24 11.77
N SER A 137 -7.20 -18.72 12.00
CA SER A 137 -6.87 -17.29 11.97
C SER A 137 -6.97 -16.75 10.54
N ALA A 138 -6.51 -17.51 9.56
CA ALA A 138 -6.66 -17.16 8.15
C ALA A 138 -8.14 -17.04 7.78
N TYR A 139 -8.96 -18.02 8.17
CA TYR A 139 -10.40 -18.02 7.94
C TYR A 139 -11.08 -16.76 8.50
N LYS A 140 -10.78 -16.38 9.76
CA LYS A 140 -11.31 -15.15 10.37
C LYS A 140 -10.90 -13.91 9.57
N THR A 141 -9.64 -13.84 9.15
CA THR A 141 -9.11 -12.70 8.39
C THR A 141 -9.74 -12.63 6.99
N PHE A 142 -9.98 -13.77 6.32
CA PHE A 142 -10.72 -13.79 5.05
C PHE A 142 -12.18 -13.33 5.22
N LEU A 143 -12.84 -13.72 6.31
CA LEU A 143 -14.19 -13.25 6.63
C LEU A 143 -14.25 -11.73 6.82
N GLU A 144 -13.23 -11.14 7.43
CA GLU A 144 -13.11 -9.68 7.53
C GLU A 144 -12.89 -9.05 6.14
N ALA A 145 -12.02 -9.65 5.32
CA ALA A 145 -11.73 -9.15 3.97
C ALA A 145 -12.98 -9.11 3.07
N ILE A 146 -13.81 -10.16 3.04
CA ILE A 146 -15.00 -10.20 2.17
C ILE A 146 -16.08 -9.20 2.60
N LYS A 147 -16.14 -8.84 3.89
CA LYS A 147 -17.07 -7.84 4.44
C LYS A 147 -16.64 -6.41 4.12
N PHE A 148 -15.37 -6.20 3.78
CA PHE A 148 -14.88 -4.87 3.43
C PHE A 148 -15.53 -4.37 2.13
N ASN A 149 -15.93 -3.10 2.13
CA ASN A 149 -16.52 -2.49 0.94
C ASN A 149 -15.41 -2.12 -0.04
N THR A 150 -15.24 -2.91 -1.09
CA THR A 150 -14.24 -2.68 -2.13
C THR A 150 -14.82 -2.94 -3.51
N LYS A 151 -14.32 -2.19 -4.49
CA LYS A 151 -14.59 -2.39 -5.92
C LYS A 151 -13.72 -3.50 -6.53
N LYS A 152 -12.77 -4.07 -5.77
CA LYS A 152 -11.85 -5.12 -6.21
C LYS A 152 -12.52 -6.50 -6.26
N THR A 153 -13.42 -6.70 -7.22
CA THR A 153 -14.21 -7.94 -7.38
C THR A 153 -13.35 -9.19 -7.49
N ALA A 154 -12.24 -9.13 -8.23
CA ALA A 154 -11.37 -10.28 -8.45
C ALA A 154 -10.72 -10.83 -7.17
N PHE A 155 -10.40 -9.96 -6.20
CA PHE A 155 -9.86 -10.41 -4.93
C PHE A 155 -10.95 -10.90 -3.99
N LYS A 156 -12.16 -10.34 -4.05
CA LYS A 156 -13.32 -10.91 -3.33
C LYS A 156 -13.62 -12.32 -3.81
N HIS A 157 -13.61 -12.55 -5.12
CA HIS A 157 -13.69 -13.87 -5.72
C HIS A 157 -12.68 -14.84 -5.09
N LYS A 158 -11.39 -14.48 -5.09
CA LYS A 158 -10.32 -15.31 -4.52
C LYS A 158 -10.46 -15.54 -3.01
N ALA A 159 -10.91 -14.53 -2.25
CA ALA A 159 -11.14 -14.67 -0.82
C ALA A 159 -12.26 -15.68 -0.50
N PHE A 160 -13.36 -15.64 -1.26
CA PHE A 160 -14.42 -16.64 -1.15
C PHE A 160 -13.93 -18.05 -1.53
N ARG A 161 -13.10 -18.17 -2.58
CA ARG A 161 -12.46 -19.46 -2.93
C ARG A 161 -11.59 -20.00 -1.80
N ALA A 162 -10.79 -19.16 -1.16
CA ALA A 162 -9.97 -19.56 -0.02
C ALA A 162 -10.83 -20.04 1.16
N LEU A 163 -11.91 -19.33 1.48
CA LEU A 163 -12.88 -19.75 2.51
C LEU A 163 -13.51 -21.11 2.17
N ALA A 164 -13.90 -21.31 0.90
CA ALA A 164 -14.44 -22.59 0.46
C ALA A 164 -13.43 -23.73 0.61
N GLY A 165 -12.16 -23.51 0.24
CA GLY A 165 -11.09 -24.50 0.43
C GLY A 165 -10.92 -24.90 1.89
N ILE A 166 -10.86 -23.92 2.79
CA ILE A 166 -10.77 -24.18 4.24
C ILE A 166 -11.97 -25.03 4.74
N GLU A 167 -13.19 -24.75 4.26
CA GLU A 167 -14.37 -25.53 4.66
C GLU A 167 -14.40 -26.92 4.05
N ILE A 168 -13.85 -27.11 2.85
CA ILE A 168 -13.64 -28.43 2.23
C ILE A 168 -12.70 -29.27 3.10
N ASP A 169 -11.57 -28.71 3.51
CA ASP A 169 -10.60 -29.38 4.39
C ASP A 169 -11.23 -29.77 5.74
N ARG A 170 -12.13 -28.93 6.26
CA ARG A 170 -12.92 -29.20 7.47
C ARG A 170 -14.11 -30.14 7.25
N LYS A 171 -14.35 -30.61 6.02
CA LYS A 171 -15.50 -31.44 5.60
C LYS A 171 -16.86 -30.76 5.82
N ASN A 172 -16.87 -29.43 5.88
CA ASN A 172 -18.07 -28.60 5.97
C ASN A 172 -18.61 -28.26 4.57
N TYR A 173 -18.89 -29.30 3.78
CA TYR A 173 -19.19 -29.17 2.34
C TYR A 173 -20.36 -28.23 2.00
N ASN A 174 -21.40 -28.18 2.84
CA ASN A 174 -22.51 -27.24 2.62
C ASN A 174 -22.07 -25.77 2.72
N GLN A 175 -21.20 -25.45 3.68
CA GLN A 175 -20.68 -24.09 3.85
C GLN A 175 -19.69 -23.75 2.73
N ALA A 176 -18.88 -24.72 2.31
CA ALA A 176 -18.01 -24.56 1.15
C ALA A 176 -18.80 -24.21 -0.12
N ILE A 177 -19.86 -24.95 -0.43
CA ILE A 177 -20.75 -24.67 -1.58
C ILE A 177 -21.28 -23.24 -1.53
N GLN A 178 -21.75 -22.76 -0.38
CA GLN A 178 -22.21 -21.37 -0.24
C GLN A 178 -21.12 -20.36 -0.60
N TYR A 179 -19.88 -20.57 -0.16
CA TYR A 179 -18.76 -19.70 -0.53
C TYR A 179 -18.40 -19.80 -2.01
N LEU A 180 -18.48 -20.99 -2.63
CA LEU A 180 -18.27 -21.15 -4.07
C LEU A 180 -19.35 -20.41 -4.88
N ASP A 181 -20.62 -20.47 -4.45
CA ASP A 181 -21.73 -19.75 -5.07
C ASP A 181 -21.53 -18.23 -4.95
N GLU A 182 -21.16 -17.73 -3.77
CA GLU A 182 -20.84 -16.32 -3.57
C GLU A 182 -19.66 -15.87 -4.43
N SER A 183 -18.60 -16.67 -4.54
CA SER A 183 -17.43 -16.33 -5.37
C SER A 183 -17.81 -16.11 -6.84
N SER A 184 -18.79 -16.87 -7.35
CA SER A 184 -19.23 -16.82 -8.74
C SER A 184 -20.00 -15.53 -9.09
N LYS A 185 -20.46 -14.77 -8.08
CA LYS A 185 -21.08 -13.44 -8.26
C LYS A 185 -20.05 -12.35 -8.55
N TYR A 186 -18.77 -12.61 -8.32
CA TYR A 186 -17.69 -11.67 -8.54
C TYR A 186 -16.87 -12.11 -9.76
N PRO A 187 -17.20 -11.65 -10.97
CA PRO A 187 -16.46 -12.06 -12.16
C PRO A 187 -15.02 -11.56 -12.08
N ILE A 188 -14.10 -12.46 -12.45
CA ILE A 188 -12.72 -12.14 -12.76
C ILE A 188 -12.62 -11.88 -14.25
N TYR A 189 -12.08 -10.72 -14.62
CA TYR A 189 -11.74 -10.43 -15.99
C TYR A 189 -10.37 -11.04 -16.28
N ILE A 190 -10.32 -11.97 -17.23
CA ILE A 190 -9.11 -12.70 -17.61
C ILE A 190 -8.85 -12.41 -19.09
N ASP A 191 -7.71 -11.81 -19.40
CA ASP A 191 -7.34 -11.42 -20.77
C ASP A 191 -6.88 -12.60 -21.65
N CYS A 192 -6.44 -13.72 -21.05
CA CYS A 192 -5.87 -14.87 -21.77
C CYS A 192 -6.45 -16.22 -21.33
N GLY A 193 -6.73 -17.10 -22.30
CA GLY A 193 -7.53 -18.32 -22.11
C GLY A 193 -7.03 -19.30 -21.05
N VAL A 194 -5.72 -19.48 -20.90
CA VAL A 194 -5.14 -20.47 -19.97
C VAL A 194 -5.55 -20.18 -18.52
N GLN A 195 -5.57 -18.92 -18.10
CA GLN A 195 -5.90 -18.58 -16.72
C GLN A 195 -7.40 -18.81 -16.43
N TRP A 196 -8.26 -18.62 -17.43
CA TRP A 196 -9.69 -18.90 -17.30
C TRP A 196 -9.97 -20.40 -17.20
N GLU A 197 -9.26 -21.21 -17.99
CA GLU A 197 -9.36 -22.67 -17.92
C GLU A 197 -8.91 -23.20 -16.56
N VAL A 198 -7.79 -22.69 -16.04
CA VAL A 198 -7.28 -23.07 -14.71
C VAL A 198 -8.30 -22.72 -13.62
N ASP A 199 -8.83 -21.49 -13.61
CA ASP A 199 -9.80 -21.06 -12.61
C ASP A 199 -11.09 -21.88 -12.68
N THR A 200 -11.62 -22.09 -13.89
CA THR A 200 -12.84 -22.88 -14.12
C THR A 200 -12.66 -24.34 -13.72
N SER A 201 -11.50 -24.92 -14.01
CA SER A 201 -11.16 -26.29 -13.61
C SER A 201 -11.05 -26.41 -12.09
N GLN A 202 -10.36 -25.49 -11.43
CA GLN A 202 -10.25 -25.45 -9.97
C GLN A 202 -11.63 -25.33 -9.33
N LEU A 203 -12.46 -24.41 -9.80
CA LEU A 203 -13.84 -24.23 -9.36
C LEU A 203 -14.65 -25.54 -9.49
N ARG A 204 -14.56 -26.22 -10.64
CA ARG A 204 -15.26 -27.49 -10.86
C ARG A 204 -14.80 -28.56 -9.88
N ASN A 205 -13.50 -28.69 -9.67
CA ASN A 205 -12.93 -29.69 -8.76
C ASN A 205 -13.42 -29.47 -7.33
N MET A 206 -13.47 -28.22 -6.86
CA MET A 206 -13.99 -27.89 -5.53
C MET A 206 -15.47 -28.29 -5.36
N TYR A 207 -16.32 -28.04 -6.36
CA TYR A 207 -17.71 -28.51 -6.31
C TYR A 207 -17.81 -30.03 -6.31
N THR A 208 -17.04 -30.71 -7.18
CA THR A 208 -17.02 -32.18 -7.23
C THR A 208 -16.67 -32.76 -5.86
N GLU A 209 -15.62 -32.24 -5.22
CA GLU A 209 -15.20 -32.68 -3.89
C GLU A 209 -16.30 -32.46 -2.84
N CYS A 210 -17.00 -31.31 -2.88
CA CYS A 210 -18.13 -31.08 -1.98
C CYS A 210 -19.27 -32.08 -2.20
N PHE A 211 -19.65 -32.36 -3.45
CA PHE A 211 -20.76 -33.26 -3.76
C PHE A 211 -20.44 -34.71 -3.45
N ASP A 212 -19.21 -35.16 -3.74
CA ASP A 212 -18.75 -36.50 -3.40
C ASP A 212 -18.72 -36.68 -1.87
N GLY A 213 -18.16 -35.72 -1.12
CA GLY A 213 -18.15 -35.75 0.34
C GLY A 213 -19.55 -35.75 0.97
N LEU A 214 -20.51 -35.04 0.39
CA LEU A 214 -21.92 -35.09 0.81
C LEU A 214 -22.61 -36.43 0.51
N ARG A 215 -22.23 -37.10 -0.58
CA ARG A 215 -22.75 -38.43 -0.93
C ARG A 215 -22.22 -39.49 0.03
N GLU A 216 -20.93 -39.45 0.34
CA GLU A 216 -20.29 -40.38 1.28
C GLU A 216 -20.88 -40.29 2.68
N LYS A 217 -21.17 -39.08 3.18
CA LYS A 217 -21.78 -38.88 4.51
C LYS A 217 -23.19 -39.48 4.67
N LYS A 218 -23.88 -39.75 3.56
CA LYS A 218 -25.25 -40.33 3.55
C LYS A 218 -25.25 -41.86 3.56
N ASN A 219 -24.12 -42.49 3.25
CA ASN A 219 -23.94 -43.94 3.24
C ASN A 219 -23.35 -44.42 4.56
#